data_AF-A0A1V5KHH1-F1
#
_entry.id   AF-A0A1V5KHH1-F1
#
_cell.length_a   1.000
_cell.length_b   1.000
_cell.length_c   1.000
_cell.angle_alpha   90.00
_cell.angle_beta   90.00
_cell.angle_gamma   90.00
#
_symmetry.space_group_name_H-M   'P 1'
#
loop_
_entity.id
_entity.type
_entity.pdbx_description
1 polymer ?
#
loop_
_entity_poly.entity_id
_entity_poly.type
_entity_poly.pdbx_seq_one_letter_code
_entity_poly.pdbx_strand_id
1 'polypeptide(L)'
;MRQKIALLIVLFCSGARTAETVVPSYYRLDDRLGRQLLQIVQELGWHGDFDTAEDGKERISLAVIDLSSRKPRLAGVYMDNFIYPASVYKMYVAAAVLEKISRGELALTHTHIIAFPNCVDAVREIRWDPRPVLQTGDTVTVNYLLDLMITRSDNTAANCLIDLAQRESINAMMQANGWRGSEVTRKFLSRKHEEAEYQTIRGTETCALHAADFLYKIYTRQLVNPWVSQQMLTLLGRQLDKSKLAGGLPADAMFYHKTGWYAEWTHDVGIVDAGRVRYVIACFLPLPAKEALPKYSVLSKKIYELMNGSGQ
;
A
#
# COMPACT_ATOMS: atom_id res chain seq x y z
N MET A 1 -51.46 13.73 44.09
CA MET A 1 -50.43 12.73 43.71
C MET A 1 -49.83 13.17 42.38
N ARG A 2 -48.65 13.82 42.38
CA ARG A 2 -48.00 14.35 41.17
C ARG A 2 -47.05 13.28 40.62
N GLN A 3 -47.38 12.67 39.49
CA GLN A 3 -46.48 11.78 38.76
C GLN A 3 -45.43 12.63 38.02
N LYS A 4 -44.16 12.48 38.42
CA LYS A 4 -43.01 13.03 37.72
C LYS A 4 -42.78 12.18 36.47
N ILE A 5 -42.96 12.77 35.29
CA ILE A 5 -42.51 12.20 34.02
C ILE A 5 -40.99 12.37 33.99
N ALA A 6 -40.25 11.26 34.11
CA ALA A 6 -38.81 11.24 33.93
C ALA A 6 -38.52 11.31 32.41
N LEU A 7 -38.04 12.47 31.96
CA LEU A 7 -37.54 12.68 30.62
C LEU A 7 -36.19 11.95 30.49
N LEU A 8 -36.19 10.79 29.83
CA LEU A 8 -34.97 10.05 29.51
C LEU A 8 -34.23 10.80 28.40
N ILE A 9 -33.25 11.61 28.77
CA ILE A 9 -32.31 12.23 27.82
C ILE A 9 -31.39 11.10 27.33
N VAL A 10 -31.68 10.56 26.15
CA VAL A 10 -30.75 9.70 25.42
C VAL A 10 -29.65 10.61 24.89
N LEU A 11 -28.53 10.69 25.62
CA LEU A 11 -27.29 11.21 25.08
C LEU A 11 -26.86 10.28 23.93
N PHE A 12 -26.99 10.77 22.69
CA PHE A 12 -26.25 10.21 21.56
C PHE A 12 -24.76 10.50 21.79
N CYS A 13 -24.07 9.58 22.45
CA CYS A 13 -22.62 9.48 22.32
C CYS A 13 -22.35 9.10 20.86
N SER A 14 -21.84 10.06 20.08
CA SER A 14 -21.26 9.82 18.77
C SER A 14 -20.00 8.97 18.94
N GLY A 15 -20.17 7.65 19.03
CA GLY A 15 -19.08 6.70 18.86
C GLY A 15 -18.53 6.85 17.45
N ALA A 16 -17.23 7.07 17.34
CA ALA A 16 -16.50 6.95 16.09
C ALA A 16 -16.84 5.58 15.49
N ARG A 17 -17.59 5.56 14.38
CA ARG A 17 -17.77 4.35 13.59
C ARG A 17 -16.41 4.04 12.97
N THR A 18 -15.68 3.07 13.54
CA THR A 18 -14.58 2.42 12.84
C THR A 18 -15.14 1.91 11.52
N ALA A 19 -14.57 2.32 10.39
CA ALA A 19 -14.96 1.78 9.10
C ALA A 19 -14.68 0.28 9.11
N GLU A 20 -15.71 -0.55 9.25
CA GLU A 20 -15.56 -1.99 9.11
C GLU A 20 -15.14 -2.29 7.68
N THR A 21 -13.97 -2.92 7.52
CA THR A 21 -13.55 -3.39 6.22
C THR A 21 -14.48 -4.51 5.75
N VAL A 22 -14.72 -4.58 4.45
CA VAL A 22 -15.59 -5.61 3.86
C VAL A 22 -14.74 -6.46 2.93
N VAL A 23 -14.70 -7.77 3.20
CA VAL A 23 -14.07 -8.73 2.29
C VAL A 23 -14.94 -8.87 1.03
N PRO A 24 -14.40 -8.59 -0.18
CA PRO A 24 -15.17 -8.75 -1.41
C PRO A 24 -15.68 -10.19 -1.62
N SER A 25 -16.91 -10.32 -2.12
CA SER A 25 -17.61 -11.63 -2.26
C SER A 25 -16.95 -12.61 -3.24
N TYR A 26 -16.09 -12.10 -4.13
CA TYR A 26 -15.31 -12.91 -5.05
C TYR A 26 -14.16 -13.66 -4.37
N TYR A 27 -13.80 -13.34 -3.13
CA TYR A 27 -12.87 -14.14 -2.35
C TYR A 27 -13.55 -15.33 -1.66
N ARG A 28 -12.80 -16.41 -1.50
CA ARG A 28 -13.10 -17.48 -0.54
C ARG A 28 -12.12 -17.33 0.62
N LEU A 29 -12.62 -17.12 1.84
CA LEU A 29 -11.75 -17.13 3.02
C LEU A 29 -11.16 -18.55 3.22
N ASP A 30 -9.86 -18.63 3.50
CA ASP A 30 -9.15 -19.88 3.78
C ASP A 30 -8.60 -19.86 5.21
N ASP A 31 -9.38 -20.41 6.16
CA ASP A 31 -9.01 -20.47 7.57
C ASP A 31 -7.77 -21.33 7.84
N ARG A 32 -7.52 -22.35 6.99
CA ARG A 32 -6.34 -23.20 7.13
C ARG A 32 -5.10 -22.39 6.81
N LEU A 33 -5.11 -21.68 5.68
CA LEU A 33 -4.03 -20.77 5.32
C LEU A 33 -3.87 -19.68 6.39
N GLY A 34 -4.96 -19.11 6.90
CA GLY A 34 -4.93 -18.12 7.98
C GLY A 34 -4.19 -18.61 9.23
N ARG A 35 -4.45 -19.84 9.69
CA ARG A 35 -3.73 -20.45 10.82
C ARG A 35 -2.24 -20.67 10.51
N GLN A 36 -1.91 -21.08 9.29
CA GLN A 36 -0.51 -21.27 8.88
C GLN A 36 0.25 -19.93 8.80
N LEU A 37 -0.40 -18.87 8.31
CA LEU A 37 0.17 -17.52 8.31
C LEU A 37 0.38 -17.01 9.75
N LEU A 38 -0.58 -17.22 10.65
CA LEU A 38 -0.44 -16.86 12.05
C LEU A 38 0.74 -17.59 12.70
N GLN A 39 0.92 -18.88 12.42
CA GLN A 39 2.07 -19.64 12.92
C GLN A 39 3.39 -19.03 12.43
N ILE A 40 3.50 -18.67 11.15
CA ILE A 40 4.71 -18.01 10.61
C ILE A 40 4.95 -16.69 11.33
N VAL A 41 3.92 -15.85 11.49
CA VAL A 41 4.02 -14.56 12.19
C VAL A 41 4.44 -14.77 13.66
N GLN A 42 3.96 -15.83 14.32
CA GLN A 42 4.38 -16.19 15.68
C GLN A 42 5.85 -16.62 15.74
N GLU A 43 6.30 -17.48 14.84
CA GLU A 43 7.70 -17.93 14.73
C GLU A 43 8.66 -16.77 14.49
N LEU A 44 8.22 -15.74 13.75
CA LEU A 44 9.01 -14.53 13.52
C LEU A 44 8.95 -13.53 14.68
N GLY A 45 8.09 -13.76 15.68
CA GLY A 45 7.88 -12.85 16.81
C GLY A 45 7.11 -11.58 16.42
N TRP A 46 6.23 -11.66 15.42
CA TRP A 46 5.52 -10.51 14.83
C TRP A 46 4.02 -10.42 15.20
N HIS A 47 3.56 -11.25 16.14
CA HIS A 47 2.14 -11.39 16.50
C HIS A 47 1.68 -10.45 17.62
N GLY A 48 2.60 -9.71 18.25
CA GLY A 48 2.33 -8.83 19.39
C GLY A 48 1.92 -7.41 18.98
N ASP A 49 1.75 -6.57 20.01
CA ASP A 49 1.62 -5.13 19.86
C ASP A 49 3.02 -4.49 19.84
N PHE A 50 3.25 -3.55 18.94
CA PHE A 50 4.50 -2.81 18.78
C PHE A 50 4.28 -1.36 19.14
N ASP A 51 5.19 -0.78 19.92
CA ASP A 51 5.14 0.65 20.23
C ASP A 51 5.81 1.44 19.10
N THR A 52 5.01 2.20 18.35
CA THR A 52 5.47 3.00 17.21
C THR A 52 5.76 4.45 17.61
N ALA A 53 5.85 4.73 18.91
CA ALA A 53 6.03 6.04 19.52
C ALA A 53 4.91 7.03 19.17
N GLU A 54 4.94 7.62 17.97
CA GLU A 54 3.99 8.67 17.56
C GLU A 54 2.58 8.14 17.32
N ASP A 55 2.46 6.92 16.78
CA ASP A 55 1.18 6.31 16.42
C ASP A 55 0.67 5.30 17.48
N GLY A 56 1.42 5.15 18.58
CA GLY A 56 1.05 4.31 19.71
C GLY A 56 1.24 2.80 19.45
N LYS A 57 0.36 1.98 20.04
CA LYS A 57 0.44 0.52 19.93
C LYS A 57 -0.17 0.04 18.63
N GLU A 58 0.63 -0.67 17.85
CA GLU A 58 0.28 -1.12 16.51
C GLU A 58 0.50 -2.60 16.31
N ARG A 59 -0.17 -3.16 15.29
CA ARG A 59 -0.06 -4.57 14.92
C ARG A 59 0.31 -4.72 13.47
N ILE A 60 0.94 -5.85 13.16
CA ILE A 60 1.10 -6.28 11.78
C ILE A 60 -0.27 -6.29 11.08
N SER A 61 -0.30 -5.87 9.81
CA SER A 61 -1.42 -6.12 8.90
C SER A 61 -0.88 -6.98 7.76
N LEU A 62 -1.31 -8.24 7.67
CA LEU A 62 -0.84 -9.20 6.67
C LEU A 62 -2.00 -9.84 5.93
N ALA A 63 -1.97 -9.80 4.60
CA ALA A 63 -2.92 -10.49 3.72
C ALA A 63 -2.19 -11.27 2.63
N VAL A 64 -2.71 -12.45 2.31
CA VAL A 64 -2.25 -13.29 1.20
C VAL A 64 -3.46 -13.71 0.37
N ILE A 65 -3.38 -13.54 -0.94
CA ILE A 65 -4.37 -14.03 -1.89
C ILE A 65 -3.72 -15.11 -2.75
N ASP A 66 -4.13 -16.35 -2.57
CA ASP A 66 -3.72 -17.46 -3.42
C ASP A 66 -4.53 -17.45 -4.73
N LEU A 67 -3.79 -17.39 -5.85
CA LEU A 67 -4.32 -17.27 -7.21
C LEU A 67 -4.34 -18.61 -7.96
N SER A 68 -4.02 -19.72 -7.29
CA SER A 68 -3.98 -21.06 -7.90
C SER A 68 -5.37 -21.63 -8.23
N SER A 69 -6.42 -21.18 -7.54
CA SER A 69 -7.80 -21.64 -7.75
C SER A 69 -8.66 -20.64 -8.52
N ARG A 70 -9.66 -21.15 -9.25
CA ARG A 70 -10.62 -20.33 -10.02
C ARG A 70 -11.27 -19.22 -9.20
N LYS A 71 -11.64 -19.52 -7.95
CA LYS A 71 -12.03 -18.50 -6.97
C LYS A 71 -10.81 -18.20 -6.10
N PRO A 72 -10.29 -16.95 -6.06
CA PRO A 72 -9.12 -16.62 -5.28
C PRO A 72 -9.37 -16.87 -3.79
N ARG A 73 -8.38 -17.47 -3.12
CA ARG A 73 -8.46 -17.71 -1.68
C ARG A 73 -7.77 -16.58 -0.93
N LEU A 74 -8.44 -16.00 0.05
CA LEU A 74 -7.90 -14.93 0.89
C LEU A 74 -7.69 -15.45 2.31
N ALA A 75 -6.54 -15.11 2.89
CA ALA A 75 -6.28 -15.30 4.30
C ALA A 75 -5.33 -14.20 4.80
N GLY A 76 -5.25 -14.01 6.11
CA GLY A 76 -4.40 -12.99 6.68
C GLY A 76 -4.30 -13.03 8.20
N VAL A 77 -3.45 -12.17 8.73
CA VAL A 77 -3.27 -11.92 10.17
C VAL A 77 -3.51 -10.44 10.39
N TYR A 78 -4.59 -10.10 11.11
CA TYR A 78 -5.10 -8.74 11.29
C TYR A 78 -5.14 -7.95 9.97
N MET A 79 -5.57 -8.59 8.88
CA MET A 79 -5.52 -8.02 7.52
C MET A 79 -6.36 -6.74 7.34
N ASP A 80 -7.29 -6.51 8.25
CA ASP A 80 -8.15 -5.33 8.35
C ASP A 80 -7.61 -4.26 9.30
N ASN A 81 -6.47 -4.47 9.96
CA ASN A 81 -5.82 -3.45 10.76
C ASN A 81 -5.36 -2.29 9.87
N PHE A 82 -5.93 -1.10 10.09
CA PHE A 82 -5.48 0.12 9.45
C PHE A 82 -4.18 0.59 10.07
N ILE A 83 -3.23 0.95 9.22
CA ILE A 83 -1.85 1.21 9.61
C ILE A 83 -1.25 2.25 8.65
N TYR A 84 -0.31 3.04 9.14
CA TYR A 84 0.43 3.98 8.29
C TYR A 84 1.20 3.21 7.20
N PRO A 85 1.02 3.49 5.91
CA PRO A 85 1.58 2.66 4.83
C PRO A 85 2.98 3.07 4.37
N ALA A 86 3.60 4.08 4.98
CA ALA A 86 4.82 4.70 4.47
C ALA A 86 4.75 4.92 2.94
N SER A 87 5.77 4.57 2.17
CA SER A 87 5.77 4.74 0.71
C SER A 87 4.88 3.76 -0.10
N VAL A 88 4.16 2.83 0.54
CA VAL A 88 3.31 1.88 -0.21
C VAL A 88 2.14 2.60 -0.87
N TYR A 89 1.57 3.64 -0.25
CA TYR A 89 0.41 4.37 -0.80
C TYR A 89 0.69 5.03 -2.16
N LYS A 90 1.96 5.20 -2.54
CA LYS A 90 2.37 5.69 -3.88
C LYS A 90 1.77 4.86 -5.02
N MET A 91 1.42 3.59 -4.77
CA MET A 91 0.71 2.76 -5.75
C MET A 91 -0.71 3.29 -6.06
N TYR A 92 -1.43 3.79 -5.05
CA TYR A 92 -2.75 4.39 -5.22
C TYR A 92 -2.65 5.73 -5.99
N VAL A 93 -1.61 6.52 -5.69
CA VAL A 93 -1.31 7.76 -6.42
C VAL A 93 -1.04 7.45 -7.91
N ALA A 94 -0.17 6.47 -8.20
CA ALA A 94 0.11 6.08 -9.58
C ALA A 94 -1.15 5.62 -10.33
N ALA A 95 -1.99 4.82 -9.69
CA ALA A 95 -3.24 4.35 -10.28
C ALA A 95 -4.18 5.51 -10.63
N ALA A 96 -4.34 6.50 -9.76
CA ALA A 96 -5.18 7.67 -10.01
C ALA A 96 -4.65 8.56 -11.16
N VAL A 97 -3.33 8.76 -11.23
CA VAL A 97 -2.69 9.47 -12.36
C VAL A 97 -2.93 8.71 -13.67
N LEU A 98 -2.73 7.39 -13.67
CA LEU A 98 -2.96 6.55 -14.84
C LEU A 98 -4.43 6.51 -15.24
N GLU A 99 -5.35 6.56 -14.29
CA GLU A 99 -6.78 6.69 -14.57
C GLU A 99 -7.08 7.98 -15.33
N LYS A 100 -6.59 9.14 -14.86
CA LYS A 100 -6.73 10.42 -15.57
C LYS A 100 -6.15 10.35 -16.99
N ILE A 101 -4.99 9.72 -17.15
CA ILE A 101 -4.39 9.52 -18.47
C ILE A 101 -5.29 8.64 -19.37
N SER A 102 -5.84 7.56 -18.83
CA SER A 102 -6.72 6.68 -19.59
C SER A 102 -8.03 7.35 -20.04
N ARG A 103 -8.43 8.43 -19.36
CA ARG A 103 -9.59 9.27 -19.69
C ARG A 103 -9.23 10.45 -20.61
N GLY A 104 -7.97 10.64 -20.96
CA GLY A 104 -7.49 11.76 -21.77
C GLY A 104 -7.39 13.10 -21.02
N GLU A 105 -7.53 13.10 -19.68
CA GLU A 105 -7.43 14.30 -18.84
C GLU A 105 -5.97 14.73 -18.60
N LEU A 106 -5.03 13.78 -18.76
CA LEU A 106 -3.59 13.97 -18.62
C LEU A 106 -2.87 13.14 -19.68
N ALA A 107 -1.61 13.45 -19.97
CA ALA A 107 -0.79 12.64 -20.86
C ALA A 107 0.50 12.21 -20.17
N LEU A 108 1.00 11.01 -20.49
CA LEU A 108 2.32 10.54 -20.06
C LEU A 108 3.45 11.51 -20.45
N THR A 109 3.30 12.17 -21.60
CA THR A 109 4.25 13.16 -22.14
C THR A 109 4.03 14.57 -21.60
N HIS A 110 2.98 14.81 -20.81
CA HIS A 110 2.76 16.11 -20.18
C HIS A 110 3.97 16.46 -19.32
N THR A 111 4.50 17.67 -19.50
CA THR A 111 5.65 18.18 -18.77
C THR A 111 5.21 18.88 -17.49
N HIS A 112 5.95 18.65 -16.41
CA HIS A 112 5.75 19.25 -15.11
C HIS A 112 7.06 19.89 -14.64
N ILE A 113 6.96 21.10 -14.09
CA ILE A 113 8.11 21.81 -13.51
C ILE A 113 8.17 21.47 -12.03
N ILE A 114 9.30 20.93 -11.57
CA ILE A 114 9.53 20.67 -10.15
C ILE A 114 9.67 21.99 -9.41
N ALA A 115 8.90 22.16 -8.33
CA ALA A 115 8.89 23.37 -7.54
C ALA A 115 8.86 23.08 -6.03
N PHE A 116 9.33 24.04 -5.25
CA PHE A 116 9.00 24.10 -3.82
C PHE A 116 7.47 24.29 -3.64
N PRO A 117 6.82 23.64 -2.66
CA PRO A 117 7.39 22.81 -1.59
C PRO A 117 7.50 21.31 -1.92
N ASN A 118 7.22 20.90 -3.16
CA ASN A 118 7.21 19.49 -3.54
C ASN A 118 8.61 18.88 -3.70
N CYS A 119 9.61 19.70 -4.03
CA CYS A 119 11.02 19.30 -4.12
C CYS A 119 11.62 19.03 -2.72
N VAL A 120 11.72 17.76 -2.33
CA VAL A 120 12.05 17.36 -0.94
C VAL A 120 13.22 16.38 -0.82
N ASP A 121 13.55 15.64 -1.88
CA ASP A 121 14.64 14.68 -1.82
C ASP A 121 15.99 15.37 -2.03
N ALA A 122 16.92 15.14 -1.11
CA ALA A 122 18.30 15.61 -1.22
C ALA A 122 19.24 14.57 -1.83
N VAL A 123 18.85 13.29 -1.80
CA VAL A 123 19.62 12.14 -2.27
C VAL A 123 18.69 11.15 -2.97
N ARG A 124 19.27 10.16 -3.66
CA ARG A 124 18.51 9.01 -4.17
C ARG A 124 18.36 7.97 -3.08
N GLU A 125 17.14 7.49 -2.90
CA GLU A 125 16.76 6.36 -2.04
C GLU A 125 17.53 5.10 -2.47
N ILE A 126 17.63 4.90 -3.78
CA ILE A 126 18.44 3.84 -4.39
C ILE A 126 19.74 4.47 -4.91
N ARG A 127 20.80 4.38 -4.10
CA ARG A 127 22.08 5.08 -4.34
C ARG A 127 22.71 4.79 -5.71
N TRP A 128 22.56 3.56 -6.21
CA TRP A 128 23.15 3.09 -7.47
C TRP A 128 22.29 3.39 -8.71
N ASP A 129 21.05 3.87 -8.56
CA ASP A 129 20.23 4.28 -9.69
C ASP A 129 20.87 5.49 -10.40
N PRO A 130 21.12 5.44 -11.73
CA PRO A 130 21.79 6.52 -12.45
C PRO A 130 20.92 7.77 -12.65
N ARG A 131 19.59 7.66 -12.53
CA ARG A 131 18.66 8.78 -12.75
C ARG A 131 18.92 9.88 -11.69
N PRO A 132 19.05 11.16 -12.06
CA PRO A 132 19.41 12.22 -11.11
C PRO A 132 18.33 12.46 -10.03
N VAL A 133 18.72 13.12 -8.93
CA VAL A 133 17.77 13.67 -7.94
C VAL A 133 17.08 14.86 -8.58
N LEU A 134 15.74 14.91 -8.50
CA LEU A 134 14.95 16.01 -9.03
C LEU A 134 15.31 17.32 -8.30
N GLN A 135 15.52 18.39 -9.05
CA GLN A 135 15.82 19.73 -8.52
C GLN A 135 14.70 20.71 -8.87
N THR A 136 14.54 21.74 -8.03
CA THR A 136 13.61 22.84 -8.34
C THR A 136 14.01 23.50 -9.66
N GLY A 137 13.05 23.68 -10.57
CA GLY A 137 13.24 24.20 -11.93
C GLY A 137 13.38 23.12 -12.99
N ASP A 138 13.63 21.85 -12.62
CA ASP A 138 13.65 20.75 -13.58
C ASP A 138 12.30 20.62 -14.29
N THR A 139 12.31 20.43 -15.60
CA THR A 139 11.11 20.11 -16.38
C THR A 139 11.16 18.64 -16.78
N VAL A 140 10.21 17.85 -16.28
CA VAL A 140 10.17 16.40 -16.48
C VAL A 140 8.78 15.94 -16.92
N THR A 141 8.68 14.76 -17.52
CA THR A 141 7.38 14.21 -17.94
C THR A 141 6.66 13.49 -16.80
N VAL A 142 5.33 13.44 -16.85
CA VAL A 142 4.52 12.61 -15.93
C VAL A 142 4.98 11.15 -15.94
N ASN A 143 5.35 10.60 -17.10
CA ASN A 143 5.91 9.26 -17.22
C ASN A 143 7.19 9.08 -16.39
N TYR A 144 8.08 10.08 -16.42
CA TYR A 144 9.31 10.04 -15.64
C TYR A 144 9.03 10.10 -14.14
N LEU A 145 8.10 10.98 -13.72
CA LEU A 145 7.65 11.03 -12.32
C LEU A 145 7.06 9.70 -11.85
N LEU A 146 6.22 9.04 -12.65
CA LEU A 146 5.64 7.73 -12.32
C LEU A 146 6.73 6.66 -12.17
N ASP A 147 7.70 6.64 -13.08
CA ASP A 147 8.83 5.71 -13.04
C ASP A 147 9.66 5.92 -11.76
N LEU A 148 10.05 7.16 -11.46
CA LEU A 148 10.81 7.47 -10.24
C LEU A 148 10.03 7.12 -8.95
N MET A 149 8.76 7.53 -8.87
CA MET A 149 7.93 7.32 -7.69
C MET A 149 7.77 5.83 -7.37
N ILE A 150 7.53 4.98 -8.38
CA ILE A 150 7.30 3.56 -8.13
C ILE A 150 8.61 2.77 -8.02
N THR A 151 9.56 2.96 -8.93
CA THR A 151 10.74 2.07 -9.03
C THR A 151 11.83 2.36 -8.01
N ARG A 152 11.95 3.62 -7.55
CA ARG A 152 12.94 4.01 -6.53
C ARG A 152 12.35 4.71 -5.32
N SER A 153 11.02 4.84 -5.26
CA SER A 153 10.33 5.48 -4.13
C SER A 153 10.65 6.97 -3.95
N ASP A 154 10.89 7.71 -5.02
CA ASP A 154 11.15 9.16 -5.01
C ASP A 154 9.98 9.94 -4.38
N ASN A 155 10.24 10.82 -3.41
CA ASN A 155 9.21 11.55 -2.67
C ASN A 155 8.80 12.85 -3.36
N THR A 156 9.74 13.50 -4.05
CA THR A 156 9.50 14.68 -4.86
C THR A 156 8.54 14.36 -5.99
N ALA A 157 8.80 13.25 -6.70
CA ALA A 157 7.89 12.77 -7.71
C ALA A 157 6.51 12.41 -7.15
N ALA A 158 6.46 11.81 -5.94
CA ALA A 158 5.19 11.53 -5.28
C ALA A 158 4.39 12.79 -4.97
N ASN A 159 5.03 13.82 -4.42
CA ASN A 159 4.38 15.10 -4.11
C ASN A 159 3.79 15.76 -5.36
N CYS A 160 4.57 15.82 -6.45
CA CYS A 160 4.10 16.33 -7.74
C CYS A 160 2.92 15.52 -8.30
N LEU A 161 2.97 14.19 -8.21
CA LEU A 161 1.90 13.32 -8.73
C LEU A 161 0.64 13.36 -7.86
N ILE A 162 0.74 13.62 -6.56
CA ILE A 162 -0.42 13.87 -5.70
C ILE A 162 -1.16 15.12 -6.17
N ASP A 163 -0.44 16.19 -6.55
CA ASP A 163 -1.05 17.41 -7.08
C ASP A 163 -1.72 17.21 -8.43
N LEU A 164 -1.04 16.50 -9.34
CA LEU A 164 -1.58 16.19 -10.66
C LEU A 164 -2.79 15.25 -10.60
N ALA A 165 -2.80 14.30 -9.66
CA ALA A 165 -3.92 13.40 -9.44
C ALA A 165 -5.09 14.09 -8.71
N GLN A 166 -4.78 14.99 -7.78
CA GLN A 166 -5.67 15.53 -6.75
C GLN A 166 -6.07 14.45 -5.73
N ARG A 167 -5.92 14.75 -4.43
CA ARG A 167 -6.21 13.78 -3.34
C ARG A 167 -7.64 13.31 -3.36
N GLU A 168 -8.57 14.19 -3.73
CA GLU A 168 -9.99 13.89 -3.85
C GLU A 168 -10.21 12.79 -4.89
N SER A 169 -9.52 12.86 -6.04
CA SER A 169 -9.60 11.81 -7.07
C SER A 169 -8.95 10.51 -6.61
N ILE A 170 -7.81 10.57 -5.91
CA ILE A 170 -7.15 9.39 -5.34
C ILE A 170 -8.10 8.68 -4.37
N ASN A 171 -8.64 9.42 -3.41
CA ASN A 171 -9.54 8.87 -2.39
C ASN A 171 -10.88 8.42 -2.98
N ALA A 172 -11.41 9.11 -4.00
CA ALA A 172 -12.61 8.68 -4.71
C ALA A 172 -12.40 7.35 -5.43
N MET A 173 -11.26 7.15 -6.09
CA MET A 173 -10.89 5.88 -6.73
C MET A 173 -10.80 4.75 -5.69
N MET A 174 -10.18 5.02 -4.54
CA MET A 174 -10.08 4.04 -3.45
C MET A 174 -11.47 3.68 -2.88
N GLN A 175 -12.33 4.67 -2.66
CA GLN A 175 -13.71 4.45 -2.18
C GLN A 175 -14.55 3.70 -3.21
N ALA A 176 -14.42 3.98 -4.50
CA ALA A 176 -15.12 3.29 -5.59
C ALA A 176 -14.75 1.81 -5.68
N ASN A 177 -13.54 1.44 -5.26
CA ASN A 177 -13.09 0.05 -5.15
C ASN A 177 -13.50 -0.62 -3.82
N GLY A 178 -14.20 0.08 -2.93
CA GLY A 178 -14.66 -0.45 -1.65
C GLY A 178 -13.65 -0.37 -0.51
N TRP A 179 -12.50 0.29 -0.70
CA TRP A 179 -11.43 0.41 0.30
C TRP A 179 -11.69 1.52 1.32
N ARG A 180 -12.91 1.55 1.87
CA ARG A 180 -13.35 2.57 2.83
C ARG A 180 -12.47 2.55 4.08
N GLY A 181 -12.07 3.73 4.55
CA GLY A 181 -11.13 3.90 5.65
C GLY A 181 -9.66 3.93 5.22
N SER A 182 -9.32 3.51 3.99
CA SER A 182 -8.02 3.81 3.42
C SER A 182 -8.04 5.16 2.72
N GLU A 183 -7.06 5.99 3.02
CA GLU A 183 -7.03 7.38 2.57
C GLU A 183 -5.60 7.86 2.36
N VAL A 184 -5.38 8.65 1.30
CA VAL A 184 -4.15 9.42 1.07
C VAL A 184 -4.41 10.85 1.51
N THR A 185 -3.77 11.25 2.62
CA THR A 185 -3.95 12.57 3.23
C THR A 185 -2.66 13.37 3.35
N ARG A 186 -1.50 12.74 3.12
CA ARG A 186 -0.17 13.38 3.29
C ARG A 186 0.64 13.35 2.01
N LYS A 187 1.37 14.44 1.78
CA LYS A 187 2.61 14.47 1.00
C LYS A 187 3.81 14.20 1.92
N PHE A 188 4.98 14.03 1.31
CA PHE A 188 6.26 13.89 1.99
C PHE A 188 6.89 15.26 2.28
N LEU A 189 6.14 16.15 2.92
CA LEU A 189 6.58 17.49 3.31
C LEU A 189 5.93 17.92 4.63
N SER A 190 6.40 19.03 5.19
CA SER A 190 5.83 19.56 6.44
C SER A 190 4.36 19.95 6.25
N ARG A 191 3.49 19.57 7.20
CA ARG A 191 2.05 19.88 7.19
C ARG A 191 1.74 21.36 6.96
N LYS A 192 2.62 22.28 7.39
CA LYS A 192 2.44 23.73 7.18
C LYS A 192 2.43 24.16 5.70
N HIS A 193 2.95 23.31 4.81
CA HIS A 193 2.98 23.55 3.37
C HIS A 193 1.85 22.80 2.62
N GLU A 194 1.04 22.03 3.34
CA GLU A 194 -0.15 21.38 2.77
C GLU A 194 -1.30 22.38 2.65
N GLU A 195 -2.28 22.04 1.82
CA GLU A 195 -3.56 22.75 1.75
C GLU A 195 -4.25 22.72 3.13
N ALA A 196 -5.05 23.75 3.42
CA ALA A 196 -5.58 24.03 4.76
C ALA A 196 -6.30 22.82 5.38
N GLU A 197 -7.11 22.09 4.61
CA GLU A 197 -7.82 20.89 5.09
C GLU A 197 -6.88 19.73 5.47
N TYR A 198 -5.69 19.64 4.88
CA TYR A 198 -4.73 18.55 5.10
C TYR A 198 -3.68 18.87 6.18
N GLN A 199 -3.69 20.06 6.78
CA GLN A 199 -2.71 20.43 7.81
C GLN A 199 -2.95 19.71 9.15
N THR A 200 -4.21 19.43 9.49
CA THR A 200 -4.62 18.87 10.79
C THR A 200 -5.33 17.52 10.68
N ILE A 201 -5.61 17.04 9.46
CA ILE A 201 -6.24 15.74 9.25
C ILE A 201 -5.34 14.58 9.72
N ARG A 202 -5.98 13.48 10.11
CA ARG A 202 -5.31 12.20 10.42
C ARG A 202 -4.38 11.80 9.28
N GLY A 203 -3.30 11.09 9.63
CA GLY A 203 -2.33 10.59 8.66
C GLY A 203 -2.95 9.64 7.63
N THR A 204 -2.23 9.45 6.52
CA THR A 204 -2.53 8.46 5.49
C THR A 204 -2.58 7.08 6.13
N GLU A 205 -3.61 6.29 5.85
CA GLU A 205 -3.73 4.92 6.38
C GLU A 205 -4.25 3.96 5.31
N THR A 206 -3.86 2.70 5.43
CA THR A 206 -4.46 1.60 4.67
C THR A 206 -4.37 0.30 5.46
N CYS A 207 -4.87 -0.81 4.91
CA CYS A 207 -4.70 -2.12 5.52
C CYS A 207 -4.25 -3.14 4.46
N ALA A 208 -3.78 -4.31 4.92
CA ALA A 208 -3.31 -5.37 4.02
C ALA A 208 -4.41 -5.90 3.11
N LEU A 209 -5.65 -5.97 3.59
CA LEU A 209 -6.80 -6.38 2.78
C LEU A 209 -6.98 -5.49 1.55
N HIS A 210 -6.99 -4.16 1.73
CA HIS A 210 -7.17 -3.21 0.62
C HIS A 210 -5.98 -3.19 -0.33
N ALA A 211 -4.76 -3.23 0.20
CA ALA A 211 -3.54 -3.29 -0.62
C ALA A 211 -3.47 -4.60 -1.43
N ALA A 212 -3.83 -5.73 -0.83
CA ALA A 212 -3.88 -7.01 -1.52
C ALA A 212 -4.98 -7.02 -2.60
N ASP A 213 -6.14 -6.44 -2.32
CA ASP A 213 -7.23 -6.33 -3.30
C ASP A 213 -6.86 -5.41 -4.47
N PHE A 214 -6.17 -4.29 -4.21
CA PHE A 214 -5.59 -3.43 -5.24
C PHE A 214 -4.67 -4.21 -6.19
N LEU A 215 -3.74 -4.99 -5.63
CA LEU A 215 -2.81 -5.82 -6.39
C LEU A 215 -3.51 -6.96 -7.14
N TYR A 216 -4.54 -7.57 -6.53
CA TYR A 216 -5.38 -8.58 -7.19
C TYR A 216 -6.13 -7.99 -8.39
N LYS A 217 -6.68 -6.78 -8.27
CA LYS A 217 -7.32 -6.08 -9.39
C LYS A 217 -6.31 -5.71 -10.48
N ILE A 218 -5.06 -5.40 -10.15
CA ILE A 218 -4.00 -5.26 -11.16
C ILE A 218 -3.77 -6.59 -11.89
N TYR A 219 -3.57 -7.67 -11.15
CA TYR A 219 -3.32 -9.00 -11.70
C TYR A 219 -4.43 -9.45 -12.66
N THR A 220 -5.69 -9.24 -12.26
CA THR A 220 -6.88 -9.61 -13.04
C THR A 220 -7.28 -8.58 -14.10
N ARG A 221 -6.53 -7.48 -14.25
CA ARG A 221 -6.76 -6.40 -15.23
C ARG A 221 -8.04 -5.56 -14.98
N GLN A 222 -8.43 -5.43 -13.72
CA GLN A 222 -9.68 -4.81 -13.25
C GLN A 222 -9.50 -3.55 -12.39
N LEU A 223 -8.27 -3.07 -12.09
CA LEU A 223 -8.05 -1.96 -11.15
C LEU A 223 -8.76 -0.65 -11.55
N VAL A 224 -8.86 -0.39 -12.84
CA VAL A 224 -9.63 0.71 -13.46
C VAL A 224 -10.06 0.23 -14.85
N ASN A 225 -9.06 -0.18 -15.63
CA ASN A 225 -9.20 -0.85 -16.92
C ASN A 225 -7.94 -1.69 -17.20
N PRO A 226 -7.92 -2.50 -18.28
CA PRO A 226 -6.76 -3.33 -18.61
C PRO A 226 -5.48 -2.56 -18.91
N TRP A 227 -5.58 -1.34 -19.48
CA TRP A 227 -4.42 -0.51 -19.79
C TRP A 227 -3.75 0.02 -18.51
N VAL A 228 -4.52 0.59 -17.57
CA VAL A 228 -4.01 1.05 -16.27
C VAL A 228 -3.35 -0.10 -15.53
N SER A 229 -3.98 -1.28 -15.53
CA SER A 229 -3.42 -2.48 -14.89
C SER A 229 -2.09 -2.91 -15.52
N GLN A 230 -1.95 -2.82 -16.85
CA GLN A 230 -0.69 -3.10 -17.54
C GLN A 230 0.41 -2.10 -17.15
N GLN A 231 0.09 -0.81 -17.10
CA GLN A 231 1.05 0.22 -16.70
C GLN A 231 1.52 0.01 -15.26
N MET A 232 0.60 -0.32 -14.34
CA MET A 232 0.94 -0.65 -12.96
C MET A 232 1.84 -1.88 -12.87
N LEU A 233 1.57 -2.96 -13.61
CA LEU A 233 2.48 -4.12 -13.67
C LEU A 233 3.86 -3.74 -14.18
N THR A 234 3.95 -2.92 -15.23
CA THR A 234 5.24 -2.47 -15.78
C THR A 234 6.04 -1.66 -14.76
N LEU A 235 5.39 -0.75 -14.02
CA LEU A 235 6.04 0.07 -12.99
C LEU A 235 6.47 -0.77 -11.78
N LEU A 236 5.55 -1.58 -11.24
CA LEU A 236 5.79 -2.42 -10.06
C LEU A 236 6.83 -3.53 -10.32
N GLY A 237 6.88 -4.07 -11.54
CA GLY A 237 7.87 -5.09 -11.92
C GLY A 237 9.28 -4.54 -12.12
N ARG A 238 9.44 -3.21 -12.18
CA ARG A 238 10.73 -2.52 -12.29
C ARG A 238 11.23 -1.99 -10.94
N GLN A 239 10.65 -2.41 -9.83
CA GLN A 239 11.07 -2.04 -8.48
C GLN A 239 12.56 -2.37 -8.26
N LEU A 240 13.31 -1.40 -7.74
CA LEU A 240 14.74 -1.53 -7.53
C LEU A 240 15.08 -2.01 -6.10
N ASP A 241 14.24 -1.69 -5.11
CA ASP A 241 14.42 -2.16 -3.73
C ASP A 241 14.02 -3.62 -3.58
N LYS A 242 14.99 -4.53 -3.60
CA LYS A 242 14.79 -5.99 -3.40
C LYS A 242 15.20 -6.47 -2.01
N SER A 243 15.35 -5.58 -1.03
CA SER A 243 15.91 -5.92 0.29
C SER A 243 14.97 -6.71 1.21
N LYS A 244 13.67 -6.81 0.86
CA LYS A 244 12.61 -7.40 1.70
C LYS A 244 12.09 -8.74 1.16
N LEU A 245 10.81 -8.84 0.76
CA LEU A 245 10.18 -10.10 0.38
C LEU A 245 10.88 -10.74 -0.82
N ALA A 246 11.39 -9.93 -1.75
CA ALA A 246 12.15 -10.42 -2.91
C ALA A 246 13.31 -11.37 -2.51
N GLY A 247 13.96 -11.13 -1.37
CA GLY A 247 15.09 -11.94 -0.92
C GLY A 247 14.75 -13.37 -0.47
N GLY A 248 13.47 -13.70 -0.31
CA GLY A 248 13.02 -15.07 0.01
C GLY A 248 12.36 -15.82 -1.14
N LEU A 249 12.24 -15.19 -2.31
CA LEU A 249 11.61 -15.78 -3.49
C LEU A 249 12.62 -16.58 -4.33
N PRO A 250 12.17 -17.56 -5.13
CA PRO A 250 13.01 -18.20 -6.14
C PRO A 250 13.60 -17.19 -7.13
N ALA A 251 14.76 -17.52 -7.70
CA ALA A 251 15.49 -16.62 -8.60
C ALA A 251 14.73 -16.29 -9.90
N ASP A 252 13.85 -17.18 -10.34
CA ASP A 252 13.00 -17.04 -11.53
C ASP A 252 11.62 -16.44 -11.25
N ALA A 253 11.30 -16.16 -9.99
CA ALA A 253 10.05 -15.51 -9.62
C ALA A 253 10.06 -14.03 -10.05
N MET A 254 9.01 -13.62 -10.75
CA MET A 254 8.72 -12.21 -10.98
C MET A 254 7.98 -11.65 -9.76
N PHE A 255 8.44 -10.50 -9.25
CA PHE A 255 7.82 -9.82 -8.14
C PHE A 255 7.46 -8.39 -8.51
N TYR A 256 6.15 -8.15 -8.69
CA TYR A 256 5.59 -6.83 -8.99
C TYR A 256 5.23 -6.15 -7.67
N HIS A 257 6.07 -5.23 -7.18
CA HIS A 257 5.96 -4.81 -5.77
C HIS A 257 6.29 -3.35 -5.48
N LYS A 258 5.86 -2.92 -4.30
CA LYS A 258 6.19 -1.61 -3.72
C LYS A 258 6.59 -1.77 -2.26
N THR A 259 7.74 -1.19 -1.93
CA THR A 259 8.26 -1.13 -0.56
C THR A 259 7.85 0.16 0.15
N GLY A 260 7.79 0.12 1.48
CA GLY A 260 7.64 1.29 2.36
C GLY A 260 8.64 1.25 3.51
N TRP A 261 9.14 2.43 3.89
CA TRP A 261 10.07 2.64 5.01
C TRP A 261 9.78 3.99 5.65
N TYR A 262 9.64 4.04 6.97
CA TYR A 262 9.66 5.28 7.75
C TYR A 262 9.80 4.92 9.23
N ALA A 263 10.79 5.43 9.96
CA ALA A 263 10.93 5.18 11.42
C ALA A 263 10.64 3.70 11.83
N GLU A 264 9.54 3.47 12.54
CA GLU A 264 9.07 2.17 13.04
C GLU A 264 8.25 1.36 12.02
N TRP A 265 8.33 1.71 10.73
CA TRP A 265 7.47 1.17 9.68
C TRP A 265 8.29 0.55 8.55
N THR A 266 8.14 -0.76 8.38
CA THR A 266 8.81 -1.54 7.33
C THR A 266 7.77 -2.33 6.56
N HIS A 267 7.55 -2.02 5.28
CA HIS A 267 6.46 -2.63 4.51
C HIS A 267 6.91 -3.15 3.15
N ASP A 268 6.23 -4.19 2.67
CA ASP A 268 6.38 -4.69 1.31
C ASP A 268 5.08 -5.37 0.87
N VAL A 269 4.63 -5.03 -0.33
CA VAL A 269 3.41 -5.56 -0.92
C VAL A 269 3.66 -5.87 -2.39
N GLY A 270 3.14 -6.97 -2.91
CA GLY A 270 3.28 -7.27 -4.32
C GLY A 270 2.60 -8.54 -4.80
N ILE A 271 2.70 -8.75 -6.11
CA ILE A 271 2.24 -9.94 -6.82
C ILE A 271 3.46 -10.80 -7.12
N VAL A 272 3.43 -12.05 -6.68
CA VAL A 272 4.45 -13.06 -6.98
C VAL A 272 3.94 -13.92 -8.13
N ASP A 273 4.73 -14.02 -9.21
CA ASP A 273 4.51 -14.96 -10.30
C ASP A 273 5.77 -15.81 -10.48
N ALA A 274 5.70 -17.07 -10.04
CA ALA A 274 6.74 -18.08 -10.19
C ALA A 274 6.19 -19.28 -11.01
N GLY A 275 5.50 -18.99 -12.11
CA GLY A 275 4.95 -20.00 -13.00
C GLY A 275 3.70 -20.67 -12.42
N ARG A 276 3.84 -21.84 -11.81
CA ARG A 276 2.68 -22.55 -11.20
C ARG A 276 2.25 -21.96 -9.87
N VAL A 277 3.16 -21.25 -9.20
CA VAL A 277 2.89 -20.59 -7.92
C VAL A 277 2.65 -19.11 -8.17
N ARG A 278 1.41 -18.66 -7.94
CA ARG A 278 1.02 -17.26 -8.08
C ARG A 278 0.19 -16.83 -6.89
N TYR A 279 0.56 -15.72 -6.29
CA TYR A 279 -0.16 -15.16 -5.15
C TYR A 279 0.09 -13.65 -5.01
N VAL A 280 -0.80 -12.98 -4.31
CA VAL A 280 -0.59 -11.62 -3.81
C VAL A 280 -0.19 -11.72 -2.34
N ILE A 281 0.73 -10.86 -1.92
CA ILE A 281 1.06 -10.66 -0.50
C ILE A 281 1.09 -9.16 -0.20
N ALA A 282 0.46 -8.76 0.90
CA ALA A 282 0.59 -7.42 1.45
C ALA A 282 0.99 -7.53 2.91
N CYS A 283 2.18 -7.05 3.27
CA CYS A 283 2.72 -7.08 4.63
C CYS A 283 3.09 -5.67 5.10
N PHE A 284 2.29 -5.15 6.02
CA PHE A 284 2.57 -3.92 6.75
C PHE A 284 3.03 -4.26 8.17
N LEU A 285 4.32 -4.05 8.44
CA LEU A 285 4.93 -4.36 9.72
C LEU A 285 5.32 -3.07 10.47
N PRO A 286 4.80 -2.83 11.68
CA PRO A 286 5.21 -1.75 12.59
C PRO A 286 6.51 -2.14 13.33
N LEU A 287 7.57 -2.39 12.56
CA LEU A 287 8.92 -2.56 13.11
C LEU A 287 9.95 -1.75 12.33
N PRO A 288 10.99 -1.27 13.02
CA PRO A 288 12.08 -0.56 12.36
C PRO A 288 12.89 -1.52 11.50
N ALA A 289 13.53 -0.95 10.47
CA ALA A 289 14.22 -1.73 9.44
C ALA A 289 15.24 -2.74 10.00
N LYS A 290 15.96 -2.36 11.05
CA LYS A 290 17.00 -3.18 11.69
C LYS A 290 16.44 -4.50 12.22
N GLU A 291 15.21 -4.51 12.71
CA GLU A 291 14.57 -5.69 13.28
C GLU A 291 13.78 -6.49 12.24
N ALA A 292 13.19 -5.79 11.28
CA ALA A 292 12.36 -6.37 10.24
C ALA A 292 13.18 -7.08 9.14
N LEU A 293 14.22 -6.43 8.63
CA LEU A 293 14.99 -6.90 7.45
C LEU A 293 15.52 -8.34 7.57
N PRO A 294 16.14 -8.76 8.69
CA PRO A 294 16.67 -10.11 8.82
C PRO A 294 15.62 -11.22 8.68
N LYS A 295 14.34 -10.89 8.87
CA LYS A 295 13.21 -11.84 8.92
C LYS A 295 12.31 -11.78 7.69
N TYR A 296 12.38 -10.72 6.88
CA TYR A 296 11.55 -10.56 5.68
C TYR A 296 11.77 -11.67 4.64
N SER A 297 13.01 -12.08 4.41
CA SER A 297 13.33 -13.20 3.51
C SER A 297 12.80 -14.53 4.06
N VAL A 298 12.81 -14.72 5.38
CA VAL A 298 12.25 -15.91 6.05
C VAL A 298 10.73 -15.96 5.92
N LEU A 299 10.04 -14.83 6.15
CA LEU A 299 8.59 -14.71 5.90
C LEU A 299 8.26 -15.10 4.46
N SER A 300 8.95 -14.47 3.50
CA SER A 300 8.71 -14.66 2.07
C SER A 300 8.92 -16.12 1.65
N LYS A 301 10.03 -16.73 2.06
CA LYS A 301 10.33 -18.13 1.77
C LYS A 301 9.26 -19.07 2.32
N LYS A 302 8.87 -18.91 3.59
CA LYS A 302 7.84 -19.75 4.22
C LYS A 302 6.48 -19.61 3.54
N ILE A 303 6.07 -18.40 3.18
CA ILE A 303 4.81 -18.18 2.44
C ILE A 303 4.90 -18.78 1.04
N TYR A 304 6.00 -18.61 0.33
CA TYR A 304 6.21 -19.24 -0.98
C TYR A 304 6.08 -20.78 -0.89
N GLU A 305 6.71 -21.41 0.11
CA GLU A 305 6.63 -22.85 0.35
C GLU A 305 5.19 -23.31 0.62
N LEU A 306 4.42 -22.55 1.41
CA LEU A 306 3.00 -22.82 1.63
C LEU A 306 2.19 -22.74 0.33
N MET A 307 2.44 -21.72 -0.50
CA MET A 307 1.74 -21.55 -1.78
C MET A 307 2.10 -22.63 -2.79
N ASN A 308 3.35 -23.07 -2.80
CA ASN A 308 3.79 -24.17 -3.66
C ASN A 308 3.17 -25.52 -3.23
N GLY A 309 3.07 -25.78 -1.93
CA GLY A 309 2.43 -26.99 -1.39
C GLY A 309 0.90 -27.00 -1.49
N SER A 310 0.27 -25.86 -1.77
CA SER A 310 -1.20 -25.73 -1.85
C SER A 310 -1.80 -26.20 -3.19
N GLY A 311 -0.97 -26.53 -4.17
CA GLY A 311 -1.35 -27.03 -5.49
C GLY A 311 -1.20 -28.54 -5.69
N GLN A 312 -0.93 -29.30 -4.62
CA GLN A 312 -0.94 -30.76 -4.59
C GLN A 312 -2.21 -31.30 -3.92
#